data_AF-X1UX42-F1
#
_entry.id   AF-X1UX42-F1
#
_cell.length_a   1.000
_cell.length_b   1.000
_cell.length_c   1.000
_cell.angle_alpha   90.00
_cell.angle_beta   90.00
_cell.angle_gamma   90.00
#
_symmetry.space_group_name_H-M   'P 1'
#
loop_
_entity.id
_entity.type
_entity.pdbx_description
1 polymer ?
#
loop_
_entity_poly.entity_id
_entity_poly.type
_entity_poly.pdbx_seq_one_letter_code
_entity_poly.pdbx_strand_id
1 'polypeptide(L)'
;MDDFNGINFGLGTLPLLSNAKTRSISAENPKGDTGEGGREIPDASSPASKLGKGWKVRPCITLAKNSTTNIAEIKGPGIIQHIWITVSPISTKT
;
A
#
# COMPACT_ATOMS: atom_id res chain seq x y z
N MET A 1 -0.41 26.88 17.93
CA MET A 1 -0.47 25.60 18.65
C MET A 1 -1.88 25.08 18.36
N ASP A 2 -2.11 24.05 17.55
CA ASP A 2 -1.26 23.04 16.93
C ASP A 2 -2.00 22.56 15.66
N ASP A 3 -1.41 22.67 14.47
CA ASP A 3 -2.01 22.12 13.25
C ASP A 3 -0.98 21.24 12.53
N PHE A 4 -0.83 20.01 13.04
CA PHE A 4 -0.26 18.86 12.33
C PHE A 4 1.10 19.02 11.63
N ASN A 5 2.12 19.63 12.22
CA ASN A 5 3.52 19.50 11.76
C ASN A 5 3.73 19.66 10.22
N GLY A 6 3.01 20.61 9.60
CA GLY A 6 3.10 20.86 8.15
C GLY A 6 2.26 19.95 7.25
N ILE A 7 1.35 19.14 7.79
CA ILE A 7 0.35 18.40 7.01
C ILE A 7 -0.93 19.21 7.01
N ASN A 8 -1.15 19.95 5.92
CA ASN A 8 -2.29 20.82 5.75
C ASN A 8 -3.37 20.13 4.91
N PHE A 9 -4.61 20.12 5.40
CA PHE A 9 -5.75 19.54 4.69
C PHE A 9 -6.64 20.61 4.07
N GLY A 10 -7.20 20.31 2.89
CA GLY A 10 -8.13 21.20 2.18
C GLY A 10 -7.52 21.89 0.95
N LEU A 11 -8.39 22.45 0.11
CA LEU A 11 -7.98 23.04 -1.17
C LEU A 11 -7.16 24.33 -0.99
N GLY A 12 -7.40 25.09 0.09
CA GLY A 12 -6.68 26.34 0.37
C GLY A 12 -5.18 26.17 0.65
N THR A 13 -4.73 24.95 0.91
CA THR A 13 -3.35 24.65 1.28
C THR A 13 -2.59 23.90 0.19
N LEU A 14 -3.21 23.66 -0.97
CA LEU A 14 -2.57 23.05 -2.14
C LEU A 14 -1.26 23.72 -2.60
N PRO A 15 -1.10 25.06 -2.58
CA PRO A 15 0.15 25.68 -3.02
C PRO A 15 1.26 25.66 -1.95
N LEU A 16 0.98 25.20 -0.73
CA LEU A 16 1.95 25.20 0.36
C LEU A 16 2.82 23.95 0.34
N LEU A 17 4.13 24.13 0.50
CA LEU A 17 5.07 23.02 0.57
C LEU A 17 5.12 22.44 2.00
N SER A 18 5.38 21.14 2.07
CA SER A 18 5.51 20.38 3.30
C SER A 18 6.76 19.51 3.28
N ASN A 19 7.37 19.30 4.45
CA ASN A 19 8.44 18.32 4.64
C ASN A 19 7.90 16.88 4.85
N ALA A 20 6.57 16.69 4.81
CA ALA A 20 5.94 15.39 4.90
C ALA A 20 6.36 14.48 3.74
N LYS A 21 6.46 13.18 4.02
CA LYS A 21 6.82 12.18 3.01
C LYS A 21 5.65 11.27 2.73
N THR A 22 5.16 11.27 1.49
CA THR A 22 4.11 10.35 1.08
C THR A 22 4.64 8.92 1.01
N ARG A 23 3.81 7.97 1.44
CA ARG A 23 4.04 6.53 1.36
C ARG A 23 2.81 5.87 0.76
N SER A 24 3.02 4.79 0.02
CA SER A 24 1.95 3.95 -0.53
C SER A 24 2.16 2.53 -0.03
N ILE A 25 1.17 2.01 0.68
CA ILE A 25 1.17 0.66 1.23
C ILE A 25 0.17 -0.16 0.43
N SER A 26 0.62 -1.32 -0.03
CA SER A 26 -0.23 -2.27 -0.75
C SER A 26 0.27 -3.69 -0.51
N ALA A 27 -0.39 -4.69 -1.09
CA ALA A 27 0.03 -6.08 -0.97
C ALA A 27 1.53 -6.25 -1.29
N GLU A 28 2.02 -5.69 -2.40
CA GLU A 28 3.44 -5.81 -2.79
C GLU A 28 4.42 -5.02 -1.91
N ASN A 29 3.96 -4.01 -1.16
CA ASN A 29 4.79 -3.17 -0.29
C ASN A 29 4.09 -2.93 1.06
N PRO A 30 4.04 -3.94 1.96
CA PRO A 30 3.28 -3.87 3.21
C PRO A 30 3.88 -2.90 4.23
N LYS A 31 5.16 -2.55 4.10
CA LYS A 31 5.87 -1.58 4.95
C LYS A 31 5.81 -0.15 4.41
N GLY A 32 5.48 0.00 3.12
CA GLY A 32 5.45 1.28 2.44
C GLY A 32 6.84 1.84 2.15
N ASP A 33 7.90 1.03 2.15
CA ASP A 33 9.27 1.52 1.98
C ASP A 33 9.49 2.14 0.58
N THR A 34 10.38 3.14 0.50
CA THR A 34 10.65 3.87 -0.74
C THR A 34 11.22 2.94 -1.81
N GLY A 35 10.58 2.88 -2.98
CA GLY A 35 11.06 2.10 -4.12
C GLY A 35 10.77 0.61 -4.05
N GLU A 36 9.98 0.16 -3.06
CA GLU A 36 9.70 -1.27 -2.84
C GLU A 36 8.43 -1.79 -3.51
N GLY A 37 7.77 -0.99 -4.36
CA GLY A 37 6.74 -1.48 -5.27
C GLY A 37 7.33 -2.29 -6.43
N GLY A 38 6.59 -3.27 -6.96
CA GLY A 38 6.97 -4.05 -8.14
C GLY A 38 8.23 -4.91 -7.97
N ARG A 39 8.61 -5.24 -6.73
CA ARG A 39 9.85 -6.00 -6.45
C ARG A 39 9.74 -7.50 -6.71
N GLU A 40 8.52 -8.03 -6.76
CA GLU A 40 8.28 -9.45 -6.89
C GLU A 40 8.59 -9.96 -8.29
N ILE A 41 9.16 -11.17 -8.34
CA ILE A 41 9.50 -11.85 -9.59
C ILE A 41 8.38 -12.86 -9.84
N PRO A 42 7.64 -12.76 -10.96
CA PRO A 42 6.54 -13.66 -11.25
C PRO A 42 7.09 -15.04 -11.63
N ASP A 43 6.39 -16.09 -11.20
CA ASP A 43 6.60 -17.42 -11.75
C ASP A 43 5.97 -17.56 -13.16
N ALA A 44 6.21 -18.70 -13.81
CA ALA A 44 5.73 -18.97 -15.16
C ALA A 44 4.19 -19.03 -15.29
N SER A 45 3.47 -19.33 -14.21
CA SER A 45 2.01 -19.39 -14.19
C SER A 45 1.34 -18.04 -13.87
N SER A 46 2.12 -17.07 -13.39
CA SER A 46 1.64 -15.74 -13.07
C SER A 46 1.05 -15.04 -14.32
N PRO A 47 -0.06 -14.30 -14.17
CA PRO A 47 -0.53 -13.38 -15.21
C PRO A 47 0.53 -12.34 -15.62
N ALA A 48 1.48 -12.03 -14.73
CA ALA A 48 2.58 -11.11 -14.97
C ALA A 48 3.87 -11.79 -15.48
N SER A 49 3.85 -13.09 -15.81
CA SER A 49 5.02 -13.87 -16.25
C SER A 49 5.81 -13.24 -17.40
N LYS A 50 5.11 -12.56 -18.33
CA LYS A 50 5.74 -11.84 -19.47
C LYS A 50 6.21 -10.41 -19.15
N LEU A 51 5.83 -9.87 -18.00
CA LEU A 51 6.17 -8.51 -17.58
C LEU A 51 7.40 -8.49 -16.67
N GLY A 52 7.47 -9.41 -15.71
CA GLY A 52 8.62 -9.55 -14.82
C GLY A 52 8.70 -8.49 -13.72
N LYS A 53 9.87 -8.41 -13.10
CA LYS A 53 10.19 -7.47 -12.01
C LYS A 53 10.08 -6.02 -12.49
N GLY A 54 9.54 -5.15 -11.64
CA GLY A 54 9.25 -3.74 -11.93
C GLY A 54 7.75 -3.47 -12.19
N TRP A 55 6.98 -4.53 -12.49
CA TRP A 55 5.53 -4.47 -12.65
C TRP A 55 4.80 -4.94 -11.39
N LYS A 56 3.50 -4.63 -11.30
CA LYS A 56 2.64 -5.04 -10.18
C LYS A 56 2.27 -6.51 -10.24
N VAL A 57 3.20 -7.36 -9.82
CA VAL A 57 3.07 -8.83 -9.84
C VAL A 57 2.16 -9.35 -8.72
N ARG A 58 2.17 -8.69 -7.55
CA ARG A 58 1.34 -9.07 -6.39
C ARG A 58 0.34 -7.96 -6.02
N PRO A 59 -0.82 -7.91 -6.69
CA PRO A 59 -1.82 -6.86 -6.46
C PRO A 59 -2.63 -7.05 -5.17
N CYS A 60 -2.74 -8.29 -4.67
CA CYS A 60 -3.55 -8.65 -3.51
C CYS A 60 -2.84 -9.69 -2.63
N ILE A 61 -3.45 -10.00 -1.48
CA ILE A 61 -3.05 -11.10 -0.59
C ILE A 61 -4.19 -12.10 -0.49
N THR A 62 -3.85 -13.36 -0.28
CA THR A 62 -4.83 -14.41 0.04
C THR A 62 -5.07 -14.42 1.55
N LEU A 63 -6.33 -14.41 1.96
CA LEU A 63 -6.71 -14.42 3.38
C LEU A 63 -7.09 -15.84 3.80
N ALA A 64 -6.49 -16.31 4.90
CA ALA A 64 -6.89 -17.57 5.50
C ALA A 64 -8.19 -17.38 6.30
N LYS A 65 -9.08 -18.37 6.21
CA LYS A 65 -10.35 -18.39 6.95
C LYS A 65 -10.09 -18.29 8.46
N ASN A 66 -10.92 -17.51 9.15
CA ASN A 66 -10.88 -17.33 10.61
C ASN A 66 -9.50 -16.87 11.14
N SER A 67 -8.77 -16.08 10.36
CA SER A 67 -7.46 -15.56 10.75
C SER A 67 -7.45 -14.03 10.73
N THR A 68 -6.60 -13.45 11.57
CA THR A 68 -6.23 -12.02 11.49
C THR A 68 -4.97 -11.90 10.64
N THR A 69 -4.98 -11.01 9.65
CA THR A 69 -3.83 -10.76 8.78
C THR A 69 -3.41 -9.30 8.87
N ASN A 70 -2.11 -9.06 9.03
CA ASN A 70 -1.52 -7.72 8.99
C ASN A 70 -1.42 -7.26 7.53
N ILE A 71 -2.16 -6.19 7.18
CA ILE A 71 -2.19 -5.64 5.82
C ILE A 71 -1.27 -4.42 5.63
N ALA A 72 -0.80 -3.83 6.73
CA ALA A 72 0.12 -2.69 6.73
C ALA A 72 0.99 -2.73 8.01
N GLU A 73 2.30 -2.56 7.84
CA GLU A 73 3.28 -2.45 8.94
C GLU A 73 3.96 -1.08 8.86
N ILE A 74 3.34 -0.06 9.48
CA ILE A 74 3.82 1.32 9.44
C ILE A 74 4.78 1.55 10.61
N LYS A 75 5.97 2.06 10.32
CA LYS A 75 6.96 2.46 11.34
C LYS A 75 7.02 3.97 11.47
N GLY A 76 7.08 4.44 12.72
CA GLY A 76 7.16 5.86 13.04
C GLY A 76 5.81 6.60 12.94
N PRO A 77 5.81 7.90 13.25
CA PRO A 77 4.60 8.72 13.24
C PRO A 77 4.13 9.05 11.81
N GLY A 78 2.82 9.20 11.63
CA GLY A 78 2.22 9.59 10.36
C GLY A 78 0.71 9.72 10.42
N ILE A 79 0.10 10.08 9.29
CA ILE A 79 -1.36 10.21 9.14
C ILE A 79 -1.79 9.37 7.94
N ILE A 80 -2.80 8.52 8.14
CA ILE A 80 -3.45 7.82 7.04
C ILE A 80 -4.47 8.77 6.41
N GLN A 81 -4.23 9.14 5.15
CA GLN A 81 -5.09 10.08 4.43
C GLN A 81 -6.17 9.38 3.59
N HIS A 82 -5.92 8.15 3.14
CA HIS A 82 -6.80 7.43 2.26
C HIS A 82 -6.60 5.92 2.39
N ILE A 83 -7.70 5.18 2.47
CA ILE A 83 -7.73 3.71 2.43
C ILE A 83 -8.72 3.31 1.35
N TRP A 84 -8.28 2.45 0.43
CA TRP A 84 -9.15 1.79 -0.54
C TRP A 84 -8.88 0.29 -0.51
N ILE A 85 -9.95 -0.49 -0.37
CA ILE A 85 -9.89 -1.95 -0.30
C ILE A 85 -11.10 -2.51 -1.05
N THR A 86 -10.89 -3.60 -1.78
CA THR A 86 -11.94 -4.45 -2.35
C THR A 86 -11.59 -5.90 -2.09
N VAL A 87 -12.59 -6.79 -2.12
CA VAL A 87 -12.40 -8.23 -1.88
C VAL A 87 -13.30 -9.02 -2.83
N SER A 88 -12.77 -10.12 -3.38
CA SER A 88 -13.59 -11.07 -4.12
C SER A 88 -14.33 -12.00 -3.14
N PRO A 89 -15.61 -12.33 -3.37
CA PRO A 89 -16.33 -13.31 -2.56
C PRO A 89 -15.64 -14.68 -2.49
N ILE A 90 -14.82 -15.02 -3.50
CA ILE A 90 -14.10 -16.29 -3.63
C ILE A 90 -12.74 -16.27 -2.90
N SER A 91 -12.35 -15.13 -2.30
CA SER A 91 -10.99 -14.93 -1.76
C SER A 91 -10.68 -15.69 -0.45
N THR A 92 -11.61 -16.52 0.04
CA THR A 92 -11.39 -17.43 1.18
C THR A 92 -11.23 -18.86 0.66
N LYS A 93 -10.10 -19.51 0.98
CA LYS A 93 -10.02 -20.97 0.80
C LYS A 93 -10.97 -21.63 1.80
N THR A 94 -11.84 -22.49 1.28
CA THR A 94 -12.78 -23.32 2.05
C THR A 94 -12.04 -24.21 3.04
#